data_AF-A0A448XCS0-F1
#
_entry.id   AF-A0A448XCS0-F1
#
_cell.length_a   1.000
_cell.length_b   1.000
_cell.length_c   1.000
_cell.angle_alpha   90.00
_cell.angle_beta   90.00
_cell.angle_gamma   90.00
#
_symmetry.space_group_name_H-M   'P 1'
#
loop_
_entity.id
_entity.type
_entity.pdbx_description
1 polymer ?
#
loop_
_entity_poly.entity_id
_entity_poly.type
_entity_poly.pdbx_seq_one_letter_code
_entity_poly.pdbx_strand_id
1 'polypeptide(L)'
;MKMHAFVREKVVAHFNKDHSEVSEAVHLMPYLYFLFAPTLLYRDMYPRLPTCRWRFVVTNLCQGVFCVLFMYFLTAHFLLPFVASSPLATGETVNSIHLLTSITQILGSHVGWQTTLASFAVFLLSGAYHEYIMSLALGFFCPIQLIGIGLCGLPGILLTKRYVNSTVYELLTLASVSHFVLTYTLEWYAHRLRGPIFGDWRDFWLPYTLFS
;
A
#
# COMPACT_ATOMS: atom_id res chain seq x y z
N MET A 1 -10.17 -0.44 -10.11
CA MET A 1 -10.38 1.04 -10.04
C MET A 1 -10.84 1.66 -11.36
N LYS A 2 -10.08 1.54 -12.47
CA LYS A 2 -10.45 2.18 -13.76
C LYS A 2 -11.80 1.73 -14.33
N MET A 3 -12.08 0.44 -14.33
CA MET A 3 -13.38 -0.10 -14.78
C MET A 3 -14.55 0.49 -13.98
N HIS A 4 -14.43 0.54 -12.64
CA HIS A 4 -15.45 1.14 -11.77
C HIS A 4 -15.69 2.62 -12.09
N ALA A 5 -14.62 3.39 -12.32
CA ALA A 5 -14.75 4.80 -12.71
C ALA A 5 -15.45 4.98 -14.06
N PHE A 6 -15.14 4.14 -15.04
CA PHE A 6 -15.82 4.14 -16.34
C PHE A 6 -17.31 3.80 -16.22
N VAL A 7 -17.65 2.72 -15.52
CA VAL A 7 -19.04 2.29 -15.30
C VAL A 7 -19.82 3.38 -14.57
N ARG A 8 -19.26 3.94 -13.49
CA ARG A 8 -19.92 5.01 -12.73
C ARG A 8 -20.25 6.21 -13.60
N GLU A 9 -19.31 6.68 -14.43
CA GLU A 9 -19.52 7.86 -15.27
C GLU A 9 -20.61 7.60 -16.33
N LYS A 10 -20.58 6.44 -17.00
CA LYS A 10 -21.58 6.09 -18.02
C LYS A 10 -22.97 5.80 -17.41
N VAL A 11 -23.03 5.20 -16.22
CA VAL A 11 -24.30 4.98 -15.50
C VAL A 11 -24.93 6.31 -15.09
N VAL A 12 -24.16 7.24 -14.51
CA VAL A 12 -24.67 8.58 -14.16
C VAL A 12 -25.12 9.35 -15.40
N ALA A 13 -24.35 9.29 -16.50
CA ALA A 13 -24.72 9.91 -17.77
C ALA A 13 -26.00 9.31 -18.38
N HIS A 14 -26.22 7.99 -18.21
CA HIS A 14 -27.44 7.32 -18.65
C HIS A 14 -28.67 7.76 -17.84
N PHE A 15 -28.54 7.89 -16.52
CA PHE A 15 -29.64 8.35 -15.66
C PHE A 15 -30.03 9.82 -15.89
N ASN A 16 -29.10 10.67 -16.31
CA ASN A 16 -29.35 12.09 -16.55
C ASN A 16 -29.88 12.42 -17.96
N LYS A 17 -29.92 11.46 -18.90
CA LYS A 17 -30.48 11.67 -20.24
C LYS A 17 -31.97 11.28 -20.24
N ASP A 18 -32.85 12.25 -20.48
CA ASP A 18 -34.26 11.98 -20.80
C ASP A 18 -34.35 11.09 -22.06
N HIS A 19 -35.33 10.18 -22.08
CA HIS A 19 -35.52 9.01 -22.97
C HIS A 19 -35.41 9.19 -24.52
N SER A 20 -34.94 10.32 -25.05
CA SER A 20 -35.00 10.65 -26.49
C SER A 20 -33.68 10.67 -27.26
N GLU A 21 -32.52 10.46 -26.64
CA GLU A 21 -31.26 10.30 -27.41
C GLU A 21 -30.61 8.93 -27.20
N VAL A 22 -30.62 8.20 -28.31
CA VAL A 22 -30.05 6.87 -28.58
C VAL A 22 -28.72 6.66 -27.85
N SER A 23 -28.64 5.49 -27.21
CA SER A 23 -27.42 4.84 -26.69
C SER A 23 -26.15 5.38 -27.35
N GLU A 24 -25.47 6.30 -26.66
CA GLU A 24 -24.20 6.84 -27.12
C GLU A 24 -23.22 5.68 -27.20
N ALA A 25 -22.89 5.28 -28.44
CA ALA A 25 -22.10 4.09 -28.72
C ALA A 25 -20.82 4.12 -27.87
N VAL A 26 -20.56 3.01 -27.16
CA VAL A 26 -19.33 2.88 -26.37
C VAL A 26 -18.15 2.91 -27.33
N HIS A 27 -17.55 4.08 -27.50
CA HIS A 27 -16.38 4.24 -28.32
C HIS A 27 -15.20 3.57 -27.62
N LEU A 28 -14.62 2.55 -28.26
CA LEU A 28 -13.49 1.80 -27.71
C LEU A 28 -12.20 2.63 -27.65
N MET A 29 -12.02 3.60 -28.55
CA MET A 29 -10.78 4.37 -28.65
C MET A 29 -10.54 5.29 -27.43
N PRO A 30 -11.52 6.07 -26.94
CA PRO A 30 -11.39 6.83 -25.70
C PRO A 30 -11.17 5.94 -24.47
N TYR A 31 -11.83 4.78 -24.42
CA TYR A 31 -11.64 3.83 -23.32
C TYR A 31 -10.22 3.23 -23.30
N LEU A 32 -9.68 2.86 -24.46
CA LEU A 32 -8.31 2.38 -24.58
C LEU A 32 -7.30 3.46 -24.16
N TYR A 33 -7.52 4.71 -24.56
CA TYR A 33 -6.71 5.85 -24.13
C TYR A 33 -6.76 6.04 -22.61
N PHE A 34 -7.95 5.96 -22.00
CA PHE A 34 -8.12 6.04 -20.54
C PHE A 34 -7.37 4.93 -19.78
N LEU A 35 -7.27 3.73 -20.35
CA LEU A 35 -6.54 2.62 -19.74
C LEU A 35 -5.05 2.95 -19.56
N PHE A 36 -4.45 3.71 -20.48
CA PHE A 36 -3.05 4.13 -20.41
C PHE A 36 -2.84 5.52 -19.80
N ALA A 37 -3.90 6.33 -19.70
CA ALA A 37 -3.81 7.64 -19.06
C ALA A 37 -3.45 7.50 -17.57
N PRO A 38 -2.59 8.40 -17.02
CA PRO A 38 -2.20 8.40 -15.61
C PRO A 38 -3.29 9.03 -14.72
N THR A 39 -4.55 8.67 -14.95
CA THR A 39 -5.72 9.18 -14.22
C THR A 39 -6.69 8.04 -13.90
N LEU A 40 -7.43 8.19 -12.80
CA LEU A 40 -8.46 7.23 -12.37
C LEU A 40 -9.88 7.70 -12.67
N LEU A 41 -10.05 8.90 -13.23
CA LEU A 41 -11.35 9.49 -13.54
C LEU A 41 -11.56 9.48 -15.05
N TYR A 42 -12.59 8.76 -15.51
CA TYR A 42 -12.93 8.63 -16.94
C TYR A 42 -13.56 9.91 -17.49
N ARG A 43 -13.15 10.33 -18.70
CA ARG A 43 -13.77 11.40 -19.49
C ARG A 43 -13.70 11.04 -20.97
N ASP A 44 -14.72 11.41 -21.74
CA ASP A 44 -14.74 11.15 -23.18
C ASP A 44 -13.69 11.99 -23.94
N MET A 45 -13.37 13.20 -23.44
CA MET A 45 -12.34 14.08 -24.00
C MET A 45 -11.37 14.57 -22.92
N TYR A 46 -10.11 14.14 -23.01
CA TYR A 46 -9.02 14.65 -22.16
C TYR A 46 -8.27 15.79 -22.84
N PRO A 47 -7.76 16.77 -22.07
CA PRO A 47 -6.88 17.80 -22.61
C PRO A 47 -5.60 17.15 -23.17
N ARG A 48 -5.25 17.48 -24.42
CA ARG A 48 -4.07 16.95 -25.12
C ARG A 48 -3.08 18.07 -25.40
N LEU A 49 -1.79 17.75 -25.30
CA LEU A 49 -0.74 18.66 -25.75
C LEU A 49 -0.60 18.58 -27.28
N PRO A 50 -0.23 19.68 -27.97
CA PRO A 50 -0.12 19.70 -29.43
C PRO A 50 1.08 18.90 -29.97
N THR A 51 2.12 18.68 -29.16
CA THR A 51 3.35 17.97 -29.57
C THR A 51 3.86 17.01 -28.48
N CYS A 52 4.44 15.88 -28.90
CA CYS A 52 5.07 14.91 -28.00
C CYS A 52 6.53 15.29 -27.71
N ARG A 53 6.84 15.61 -26.44
CA ARG A 53 8.19 15.97 -25.99
C ARG A 53 9.05 14.73 -25.69
N TRP A 54 9.54 14.05 -26.72
CA TRP A 54 10.28 12.77 -26.60
C TRP A 54 11.52 12.81 -25.69
N ARG A 55 12.27 13.92 -25.67
CA ARG A 55 13.41 14.07 -24.75
C ARG A 55 12.99 13.92 -23.28
N PHE A 56 11.88 14.55 -22.90
CA PHE A 56 11.33 14.44 -21.56
C PHE A 56 10.87 13.01 -21.25
N VAL A 57 10.23 12.34 -22.21
CA VAL A 57 9.80 10.94 -22.02
C VAL A 57 10.99 10.02 -21.78
N VAL A 58 12.03 10.12 -22.61
CA VAL A 58 13.24 9.29 -22.49
C VAL A 58 13.97 9.57 -21.19
N THR A 59 14.13 10.83 -20.77
CA THR A 59 14.79 11.17 -19.50
C THR A 59 14.04 10.60 -18.30
N ASN A 60 12.72 10.74 -18.23
CA ASN A 60 11.93 10.16 -17.14
C ASN A 60 11.96 8.63 -17.16
N LEU A 61 11.97 8.01 -18.34
CA LEU A 61 12.07 6.55 -18.47
C LEU A 61 13.44 6.05 -18.00
N CYS A 62 14.53 6.71 -18.41
CA CYS A 62 15.88 6.41 -17.93
C CYS A 62 15.99 6.60 -16.40
N GLN A 63 15.38 7.65 -15.86
CA GLN A 63 15.34 7.87 -14.41
C GLN A 63 14.59 6.75 -13.68
N GLY A 64 13.46 6.29 -14.22
CA GLY A 64 12.72 5.14 -13.68
C GLY A 64 13.55 3.85 -13.67
N VAL A 65 14.23 3.54 -14.78
CA VAL A 65 15.13 2.37 -14.88
C VAL A 65 16.27 2.50 -13.88
N PHE A 66 16.90 3.68 -13.78
CA PHE A 66 17.95 3.94 -12.80
C PHE A 66 17.45 3.75 -11.38
N CYS A 67 16.26 4.24 -11.04
CA CYS A 67 15.65 4.05 -9.72
C CYS A 67 15.44 2.56 -9.40
N VAL A 68 14.95 1.76 -10.35
CA VAL A 68 14.77 0.31 -10.14
C VAL A 68 16.10 -0.41 -9.92
N LEU A 69 17.10 -0.13 -10.75
CA LEU A 69 18.44 -0.71 -10.61
C LEU A 69 19.12 -0.28 -9.31
N PHE A 70 18.96 0.99 -8.93
CA PHE A 70 19.48 1.53 -7.69
C PHE A 70 18.80 0.87 -6.47
N MET A 71 17.48 0.70 -6.49
CA MET A 71 16.76 -0.02 -5.43
C MET A 71 17.23 -1.47 -5.34
N TYR A 72 17.42 -2.17 -6.47
CA TYR A 72 18.00 -3.51 -6.48
C TYR A 72 19.41 -3.53 -5.84
N PHE A 73 20.27 -2.59 -6.21
CA PHE A 73 21.61 -2.48 -5.64
C PHE A 73 21.55 -2.23 -4.13
N LEU A 74 20.69 -1.33 -3.66
CA LEU A 74 20.47 -1.07 -2.24
C LEU A 74 20.01 -2.33 -1.50
N THR A 75 19.04 -3.06 -2.06
CA THR A 75 18.56 -4.31 -1.46
C THR A 75 19.68 -5.33 -1.36
N ALA A 76 20.43 -5.55 -2.45
CA ALA A 76 21.47 -6.57 -2.51
C ALA A 76 22.68 -6.27 -1.60
N HIS A 77 23.12 -5.01 -1.54
CA HIS A 77 24.34 -4.62 -0.83
C HIS A 77 24.12 -4.14 0.61
N PHE A 78 22.95 -3.60 0.95
CA PHE A 78 22.70 -3.10 2.30
C PHE A 78 21.68 -3.94 3.06
N LEU A 79 20.57 -4.27 2.41
CA LEU A 79 19.40 -4.87 3.07
C LEU A 79 19.62 -6.37 3.33
N LEU A 80 20.17 -7.10 2.37
CA LEU A 80 20.53 -8.52 2.55
C LEU A 80 21.56 -8.79 3.65
N PRO A 81 22.74 -8.12 3.69
CA PRO A 81 23.71 -8.37 4.77
C PRO A 81 23.17 -7.94 6.13
N PHE A 82 22.38 -6.86 6.20
CA PHE A 82 21.71 -6.47 7.43
C PHE A 82 20.75 -7.55 7.93
N VAL A 83 19.87 -8.05 7.06
CA VAL A 83 18.93 -9.15 7.38
C VAL A 83 19.68 -10.43 7.79
N ALA A 84 20.74 -10.81 7.07
CA ALA A 84 21.54 -11.99 7.40
C ALA A 84 22.28 -11.86 8.74
N SER A 85 22.67 -10.63 9.12
CA SER A 85 23.29 -10.33 10.41
C SER A 85 22.29 -10.13 11.56
N SER A 86 20.98 -10.11 11.27
CA SER A 86 19.97 -9.75 12.26
C SER A 86 19.75 -10.87 13.29
N PRO A 87 19.52 -10.53 14.58
CA PRO A 87 19.38 -11.50 15.67
C PRO A 87 18.20 -12.48 15.55
N LEU A 88 17.30 -12.32 14.57
CA LEU A 88 16.22 -13.27 14.28
C LEU A 88 16.76 -14.66 13.84
N ALA A 89 18.03 -14.76 13.42
CA ALA A 89 18.70 -16.04 13.16
C ALA A 89 19.16 -16.78 14.44
N THR A 90 19.07 -16.15 15.62
CA THR A 90 19.61 -16.67 16.90
C THR A 90 18.61 -16.71 18.06
N GLY A 91 17.32 -16.48 17.82
CA GLY A 91 16.26 -16.85 18.78
C GLY A 91 16.22 -16.02 20.08
N GLU A 92 16.25 -14.69 19.98
CA GLU A 92 15.80 -13.83 21.09
C GLU A 92 14.85 -12.75 20.58
N THR A 93 13.54 -12.95 20.76
CA THR A 93 12.51 -11.95 20.44
C THR A 93 11.39 -11.95 21.47
N VAL A 94 11.51 -11.16 22.55
CA VAL A 94 10.34 -10.84 23.39
C VAL A 94 10.21 -9.40 23.86
N ASN A 95 11.19 -8.51 23.62
CA ASN A 95 11.15 -7.16 24.20
C ASN A 95 10.69 -6.04 23.24
N SER A 96 10.57 -6.27 21.94
CA SER A 96 10.14 -5.23 20.98
C SER A 96 8.62 -5.14 20.80
N ILE A 97 7.88 -6.20 21.13
CA ILE A 97 6.42 -6.27 20.99
C ILE A 97 5.73 -5.55 22.18
N HIS A 98 6.37 -5.49 23.35
CA HIS A 98 5.87 -4.74 24.52
C HIS A 98 5.92 -3.21 24.39
N LEU A 99 6.83 -2.69 23.55
CA LEU A 99 6.96 -1.26 23.29
C LEU A 99 5.83 -0.76 22.36
N LEU A 100 5.39 -1.61 21.42
CA LEU A 100 4.30 -1.28 20.51
C LEU A 100 2.92 -1.33 21.20
N THR A 101 2.73 -2.24 22.17
CA THR A 101 1.47 -2.35 22.95
C THR A 101 1.34 -1.26 24.01
N SER A 102 2.45 -0.75 24.55
CA SER A 102 2.43 0.34 25.54
C SER A 102 2.04 1.69 24.91
N ILE A 103 2.37 1.91 23.64
CA ILE A 103 2.02 3.14 22.90
C ILE A 103 0.54 3.11 22.45
N THR A 104 -0.03 1.94 22.18
CA THR A 104 -1.46 1.81 21.80
C THR A 104 -2.43 1.97 22.98
N GLN A 105 -2.00 1.66 24.22
CA GLN A 105 -2.85 1.80 25.41
C GLN A 105 -2.98 3.26 25.92
N ILE A 106 -1.97 4.09 25.70
CA ILE A 106 -1.96 5.50 26.18
C ILE A 106 -2.87 6.42 25.33
N LEU A 107 -3.32 5.94 24.17
CA LEU A 107 -4.01 6.74 23.16
C LEU A 107 -5.54 6.55 23.13
N GLY A 108 -6.05 5.60 23.90
CA GLY A 108 -7.47 5.20 23.88
C GLY A 108 -8.42 6.06 24.72
N SER A 109 -7.94 7.06 25.46
CA SER A 109 -8.78 7.72 26.48
C SER A 109 -9.50 9.01 26.05
N HIS A 110 -9.26 9.59 24.87
CA HIS A 110 -9.87 10.90 24.54
C HIS A 110 -10.13 11.19 23.05
N VAL A 111 -10.84 10.33 22.32
CA VAL A 111 -11.29 10.65 20.94
C VAL A 111 -12.80 10.43 20.76
N GLY A 112 -13.52 11.50 20.40
CA GLY A 112 -14.96 11.53 20.16
C GLY A 112 -15.39 10.85 18.84
N TRP A 113 -16.54 10.20 18.85
CA TRP A 113 -16.84 9.01 18.03
C TRP A 113 -17.71 9.21 16.78
N GLN A 114 -18.13 10.43 16.40
CA GLN A 114 -19.32 10.55 15.53
C GLN A 114 -19.08 10.93 14.06
N THR A 115 -17.88 11.35 13.66
CA THR A 115 -17.58 11.73 12.24
C THR A 115 -16.40 10.98 11.60
N THR A 116 -15.82 10.00 12.31
CA THR A 116 -14.57 9.32 11.91
C THR A 116 -14.80 7.99 11.18
N LEU A 117 -16.05 7.52 11.08
CA LEU A 117 -16.38 6.19 10.56
C LEU A 117 -16.09 6.02 9.06
N ALA A 118 -16.38 7.03 8.23
CA ALA A 118 -16.10 6.98 6.79
C ALA A 118 -14.60 6.95 6.52
N SER A 119 -13.84 7.75 7.26
CA SER A 119 -12.38 7.71 7.20
C SER A 119 -11.86 6.36 7.68
N PHE A 120 -12.37 5.82 8.79
CA PHE A 120 -12.00 4.50 9.31
C PHE A 120 -12.24 3.38 8.31
N ALA A 121 -13.39 3.38 7.65
CA ALA A 121 -13.69 2.42 6.59
C ALA A 121 -12.68 2.50 5.42
N VAL A 122 -12.29 3.70 5.00
CA VAL A 122 -11.32 3.89 3.91
C VAL A 122 -9.92 3.42 4.32
N PHE A 123 -9.48 3.70 5.55
CA PHE A 123 -8.18 3.23 6.04
C PHE A 123 -8.14 1.72 6.24
N LEU A 124 -9.21 1.11 6.76
CA LEU A 124 -9.35 -0.34 6.83
C LEU A 124 -9.34 -0.98 5.44
N LEU A 125 -10.11 -0.44 4.50
CA LEU A 125 -10.14 -0.93 3.13
C LEU A 125 -8.75 -0.83 2.49
N SER A 126 -8.05 0.30 2.68
CA SER A 126 -6.68 0.49 2.22
C SER A 126 -5.72 -0.55 2.81
N GLY A 127 -5.73 -0.72 4.14
CA GLY A 127 -4.91 -1.73 4.83
C GLY A 127 -5.19 -3.15 4.35
N ALA A 128 -6.46 -3.49 4.09
CA ALA A 128 -6.85 -4.79 3.56
C ALA A 128 -6.35 -5.00 2.13
N TYR A 129 -6.40 -3.98 1.27
CA TYR A 129 -5.84 -4.07 -0.09
C TYR A 129 -4.32 -4.21 -0.08
N HIS A 130 -3.61 -3.48 0.80
CA HIS A 130 -2.16 -3.61 0.94
C HIS A 130 -1.76 -5.02 1.39
N GLU A 131 -2.43 -5.56 2.40
CA GLU A 131 -2.22 -6.93 2.87
C GLU A 131 -2.57 -7.98 1.81
N TYR A 132 -3.64 -7.76 1.04
CA TYR A 132 -4.06 -8.65 -0.03
C TYR A 132 -3.01 -8.73 -1.15
N ILE A 133 -2.45 -7.59 -1.58
CA ILE A 133 -1.43 -7.56 -2.63
C ILE A 133 -0.15 -8.23 -2.13
N MET A 134 0.26 -7.95 -0.89
CA MET A 134 1.47 -8.55 -0.31
C MET A 134 1.32 -10.06 -0.10
N SER A 135 0.17 -10.53 0.37
CA SER A 135 -0.07 -11.97 0.56
C SER A 135 -0.06 -12.76 -0.75
N LEU A 136 -0.56 -12.17 -1.84
CA LEU A 136 -0.42 -12.74 -3.18
C LEU A 136 1.03 -12.72 -3.70
N ALA A 137 1.78 -11.66 -3.40
CA ALA A 137 3.15 -11.52 -3.90
C ALA A 137 4.16 -12.42 -3.16
N LEU A 138 3.98 -12.61 -1.85
CA LEU A 138 4.91 -13.36 -0.99
C LEU A 138 4.48 -14.81 -0.75
N GLY A 139 3.19 -15.14 -0.93
CA GLY A 139 2.66 -16.49 -0.75
C GLY A 139 2.29 -16.86 0.69
N PHE A 140 2.28 -15.89 1.62
CA PHE A 140 1.84 -16.06 3.01
C PHE A 140 1.06 -14.83 3.47
N PHE A 141 0.18 -14.98 4.47
CA PHE A 141 -0.63 -13.89 5.02
C PHE A 141 -0.06 -13.42 6.37
N CYS A 142 0.26 -12.13 6.50
CA CYS A 142 0.88 -11.57 7.72
C CYS A 142 0.30 -10.17 8.00
N PRO A 143 -0.77 -10.04 8.83
CA PRO A 143 -1.66 -8.87 8.91
C PRO A 143 -1.06 -7.59 9.54
N ILE A 144 0.26 -7.44 9.51
CA ILE A 144 1.00 -6.31 10.10
C ILE A 144 0.61 -4.99 9.41
N GLN A 145 0.48 -4.97 8.07
CA GLN A 145 0.06 -3.77 7.34
C GLN A 145 -1.39 -3.39 7.62
N LEU A 146 -2.28 -4.38 7.71
CA LEU A 146 -3.68 -4.15 8.03
C LEU A 146 -3.84 -3.47 9.40
N ILE A 147 -3.14 -3.99 10.42
CA ILE A 147 -3.19 -3.43 11.77
C ILE A 147 -2.51 -2.04 11.81
N GLY A 148 -1.34 -1.90 11.18
CA GLY A 148 -0.57 -0.66 11.19
C GLY A 148 -1.26 0.50 10.46
N ILE A 149 -1.75 0.26 9.24
CA ILE A 149 -2.40 1.29 8.40
C ILE A 149 -3.86 1.48 8.82
N GLY A 150 -4.60 0.38 9.01
CA GLY A 150 -6.03 0.40 9.25
C GLY A 150 -6.43 0.83 10.65
N LEU A 151 -5.80 0.25 11.68
CA LEU A 151 -6.16 0.51 13.09
C LEU A 151 -5.34 1.67 13.70
N CYS A 152 -4.03 1.71 13.44
CA CYS A 152 -3.15 2.71 14.06
C CYS A 152 -3.00 4.02 13.25
N GLY A 153 -3.25 3.98 11.93
CA GLY A 153 -3.02 5.11 11.04
C GLY A 153 -3.88 6.35 11.34
N LEU A 154 -5.19 6.17 11.56
CA LEU A 154 -6.11 7.29 11.80
C LEU A 154 -5.94 7.99 13.15
N PRO A 155 -5.87 7.26 14.28
CA PRO A 155 -5.53 7.87 15.56
C PRO A 155 -4.18 8.60 15.48
N GLY A 156 -3.18 8.01 14.81
CA GLY A 156 -1.86 8.62 14.59
C GLY A 156 -1.97 9.98 13.88
N ILE A 157 -2.69 10.07 12.75
CA ILE A 157 -2.83 11.33 12.00
C ILE A 157 -3.50 12.43 12.82
N LEU A 158 -4.52 12.08 13.60
CA LEU A 158 -5.29 13.04 14.40
C LEU A 158 -4.49 13.58 15.59
N LEU A 159 -3.65 12.75 16.20
CA LEU A 159 -2.88 13.12 17.37
C LEU A 159 -1.55 13.79 17.01
N THR A 160 -0.90 13.33 15.95
CA THR A 160 0.39 13.87 15.53
C THR A 160 0.23 15.26 14.91
N LYS A 161 -0.86 15.57 14.18
CA LYS A 161 -1.14 16.94 13.70
C LYS A 161 -1.28 17.99 14.81
N ARG A 162 -1.65 17.56 16.02
CA ARG A 162 -1.88 18.46 17.16
C ARG A 162 -0.62 18.70 17.99
N TYR A 163 0.35 17.79 17.93
CA TYR A 163 1.48 17.79 18.86
C TYR A 163 2.86 17.86 18.17
N VAL A 164 2.94 17.56 16.88
CA VAL A 164 4.21 17.35 16.18
C VAL A 164 4.26 18.17 14.89
N ASN A 165 5.43 18.76 14.61
CA ASN A 165 5.67 19.52 13.39
C ASN A 165 5.52 18.64 12.13
N SER A 166 5.08 19.24 11.01
CA SER A 166 4.85 18.51 9.74
C SER A 166 6.04 17.65 9.32
N THR A 167 7.27 18.17 9.46
CA THR A 167 8.50 17.46 9.11
C THR A 167 8.72 16.19 9.94
N VAL A 168 8.39 16.23 11.22
CA VAL A 168 8.57 15.07 12.12
C VAL A 168 7.46 14.05 11.89
N TYR A 169 6.23 14.48 11.56
CA TYR A 169 5.17 13.60 11.11
C TYR A 169 5.56 12.85 9.83
N GLU A 170 6.10 13.56 8.84
CA GLU A 170 6.57 12.96 7.58
C GLU A 170 7.68 11.92 7.85
N LEU A 171 8.65 12.24 8.71
CA LEU A 171 9.70 11.30 9.09
C LEU A 171 9.14 10.04 9.79
N LEU A 172 8.16 10.21 10.68
CA LEU A 172 7.51 9.08 11.36
C LEU A 172 6.77 8.17 10.38
N THR A 173 6.10 8.75 9.37
CA THR A 173 5.45 7.96 8.31
C THR A 173 6.44 7.23 7.40
N LEU A 174 7.62 7.79 7.15
CA LEU A 174 8.68 7.10 6.40
C LEU A 174 9.29 5.95 7.21
N ALA A 175 9.47 6.15 8.52
CA ALA A 175 9.96 5.12 9.43
C ALA A 175 8.99 3.93 9.52
N SER A 176 7.67 4.19 9.56
CA SER A 176 6.67 3.11 9.61
C SER A 176 6.61 2.30 8.31
N VAL A 177 6.69 2.94 7.13
CA VAL A 177 6.77 2.23 5.84
C VAL A 177 8.02 1.37 5.77
N SER A 178 9.16 1.89 6.25
CA SER A 178 10.43 1.15 6.30
C SER A 178 10.34 -0.06 7.23
N HIS A 179 9.66 0.07 8.36
CA HIS A 179 9.43 -1.03 9.30
C HIS A 179 8.65 -2.18 8.65
N PHE A 180 7.59 -1.88 7.88
CA PHE A 180 6.84 -2.91 7.16
C PHE A 180 7.72 -3.66 6.16
N VAL A 181 8.50 -2.95 5.35
CA VAL A 181 9.39 -3.61 4.37
C VAL A 181 10.36 -4.56 5.06
N LEU A 182 10.95 -4.13 6.18
CA LEU A 182 11.88 -4.96 6.95
C LEU A 182 11.20 -6.23 7.51
N THR A 183 10.03 -6.11 8.15
CA THR A 183 9.34 -7.28 8.72
C THR A 183 8.93 -8.28 7.64
N TYR A 184 8.44 -7.85 6.47
CA TYR A 184 8.15 -8.77 5.37
C TYR A 184 9.41 -9.42 4.79
N THR A 185 10.52 -8.67 4.66
CA THR A 185 11.78 -9.26 4.18
C THR A 185 12.35 -10.29 5.14
N LEU A 186 12.24 -10.05 6.46
CA LEU A 186 12.67 -10.97 7.50
C LEU A 186 11.81 -12.25 7.50
N GLU A 187 10.49 -12.08 7.43
CA GLU A 187 9.54 -13.20 7.37
C GLU A 187 9.80 -14.06 6.13
N TRP A 188 9.90 -13.43 4.96
CA TRP A 188 10.22 -14.13 3.71
C TRP A 188 11.57 -14.86 3.77
N TYR A 189 12.59 -14.25 4.39
CA TYR A 189 13.89 -14.88 4.58
C TYR A 189 13.83 -16.08 5.53
N ALA A 190 13.05 -15.99 6.61
CA ALA A 190 12.82 -17.10 7.55
C ALA A 190 12.16 -18.31 6.86
N HIS A 191 11.15 -18.06 6.01
CA HIS A 191 10.55 -19.09 5.16
C HIS A 191 11.58 -19.74 4.22
N ARG A 192 12.52 -18.97 3.67
CA ARG A 192 13.55 -19.49 2.75
C ARG A 192 14.58 -20.39 3.44
N LEU A 193 14.92 -20.12 4.70
CA LEU A 193 15.90 -20.92 5.46
C LEU A 193 15.35 -22.27 5.92
N ARG A 194 14.05 -22.39 6.19
CA ARG A 194 13.44 -23.60 6.80
C ARG A 194 13.00 -24.68 5.78
N GLY A 195 12.98 -24.39 4.48
CA GLY A 195 12.61 -25.35 3.42
C GLY A 195 11.18 -25.15 2.87
N PRO A 196 10.77 -25.93 1.84
CA PRO A 196 9.52 -25.71 1.12
C PRO A 196 8.27 -25.94 1.98
N ILE A 197 7.36 -24.97 1.91
CA ILE A 197 6.18 -24.71 2.76
C ILE A 197 4.99 -25.67 2.47
N PHE A 198 5.17 -26.64 1.58
CA PHE A 198 4.06 -27.46 1.08
C PHE A 198 3.77 -28.65 2.00
N GLY A 199 3.18 -28.38 3.16
CA GLY A 199 2.77 -29.40 4.13
C GLY A 199 1.37 -29.19 4.71
N ASP A 200 1.04 -27.98 5.19
CA ASP A 200 -0.22 -27.71 5.90
C ASP A 200 -0.82 -26.33 5.56
N TRP A 201 -2.16 -26.22 5.51
CA TRP A 201 -2.87 -24.97 5.17
C TRP A 201 -2.68 -23.86 6.23
N ARG A 202 -2.23 -24.26 7.42
CA ARG A 202 -1.93 -23.37 8.56
C ARG A 202 -0.70 -22.50 8.31
N ASP A 203 0.26 -22.99 7.53
CA ASP A 203 1.49 -22.27 7.18
C ASP A 203 1.23 -21.05 6.28
N PHE A 204 0.07 -21.01 5.63
CA PHE A 204 -0.37 -19.83 4.88
C PHE A 204 -0.86 -18.70 5.79
N TRP A 205 -1.48 -19.04 6.93
CA TRP A 205 -2.17 -18.07 7.80
C TRP A 205 -1.32 -17.56 8.98
N LEU A 206 -0.22 -18.24 9.30
CA LEU A 206 0.55 -17.99 10.52
C LEU A 206 1.98 -17.55 10.17
N PRO A 207 2.36 -16.27 10.38
CA PRO A 207 3.74 -15.84 10.24
C PRO A 207 4.61 -16.42 11.36
N TYR A 208 5.85 -16.80 11.03
CA TYR A 208 6.78 -17.43 11.96
C TYR A 208 7.29 -16.48 13.04
N THR A 209 7.38 -15.18 12.76
CA THR A 209 7.80 -14.17 13.75
C THR A 209 6.89 -14.05 14.97
N LEU A 210 5.67 -14.63 14.93
CA LEU A 210 4.74 -14.66 16.06
C LEU A 210 4.96 -15.86 17.02
N PHE A 211 5.82 -16.83 16.67
CA PHE A 211 5.99 -18.09 17.42
C PHE A 211 7.45 -18.46 17.77
N SER A 212 8.38 -17.51 17.79
CA SER A 212 9.75 -17.72 18.31
C SER A 212 9.97 -17.10 19.68
#